data_AF-A0A529HCC4-F1
#
_entry.id   AF-A0A529HCC4-F1
#
_cell.length_a   1.000
_cell.length_b   1.000
_cell.length_c   1.000
_cell.angle_alpha   90.00
_cell.angle_beta   90.00
_cell.angle_gamma   90.00
#
_symmetry.space_group_name_H-M   'P 1'
#
loop_
_entity.id
_entity.type
_entity.pdbx_description
1 polymer ?
#
loop_
_entity_poly.entity_id
_entity_poly.type
_entity_poly.pdbx_seq_one_letter_code
_entity_poly.pdbx_strand_id
1 'polypeptide(L)' 'MRRSFFCIDSHTCGNPVRLVAGGGPLLPHAPIAERRELFMRDHDWIRQALMFEPRGHDIMSGAIIYPAYREDCDFA' A
#
# COMPACT_ATOMS: atom_id res chain seq x y z
N MET A 1 -20.26 -5.34 -1.11
CA MET A 1 -19.41 -6.34 -0.42
C MET A 1 -18.45 -5.65 0.52
N ARG A 2 -18.22 -6.21 1.71
CA ARG A 2 -17.25 -5.69 2.68
C ARG A 2 -15.84 -6.12 2.25
N ARG A 3 -14.87 -5.21 2.27
CA ARG A 3 -13.45 -5.51 2.01
C ARG A 3 -12.68 -5.35 3.31
N SER A 4 -11.70 -6.23 3.53
CA SER A 4 -10.86 -6.24 4.73
C SER A 4 -9.40 -6.13 4.32
N PHE A 5 -8.66 -5.29 5.03
CA PHE A 5 -7.22 -5.11 4.86
C PHE A 5 -6.54 -5.48 6.17
N PHE A 6 -5.46 -6.24 6.10
CA PHE A 6 -4.61 -6.52 7.25
C PHE A 6 -3.49 -5.49 7.26
N CYS A 7 -3.52 -4.61 8.26
CA CYS A 7 -2.60 -3.48 8.38
C CYS A 7 -1.76 -3.60 9.65
N ILE A 8 -0.49 -3.26 9.54
CA ILE A 8 0.43 -3.08 10.68
C ILE A 8 0.82 -1.60 10.70
N ASP A 9 0.42 -0.90 11.74
CA ASP A 9 0.75 0.52 11.91
C ASP A 9 2.00 0.67 12.80
N SER A 10 2.90 1.54 12.38
CA SER A 10 4.13 1.86 13.10
C SER A 10 4.48 3.34 12.89
N HIS A 11 5.62 3.78 13.43
CA HIS A 11 6.15 5.10 13.15
C HIS A 11 7.67 5.12 13.08
N THR A 12 8.22 6.07 12.34
CA THR A 12 9.65 6.41 12.37
C THR A 12 9.79 7.83 12.89
N CYS A 13 10.36 7.99 14.09
CA CYS A 13 10.50 9.29 14.75
C CYS A 13 9.18 10.10 14.83
N GLY A 14 8.07 9.43 15.10
CA GLY A 14 6.73 10.05 15.19
C GLY A 14 5.97 10.16 13.86
N ASN A 15 6.60 9.94 12.71
CA ASN A 15 5.90 9.91 11.43
C ASN A 15 5.21 8.55 11.22
N PRO A 16 3.88 8.49 11.13
CA PRO A 16 3.14 7.25 11.06
C PRO A 16 3.26 6.58 9.69
N VAL A 17 3.37 5.25 9.71
CA VAL A 17 3.40 4.39 8.53
C VAL A 17 2.39 3.27 8.73
N ARG A 18 1.48 3.10 7.77
CA ARG A 18 0.58 1.96 7.69
C ARG A 18 1.07 0.97 6.64
N LEU A 19 1.50 -0.20 7.07
CA LEU A 19 1.87 -1.31 6.18
C LEU A 19 0.65 -2.18 5.89
N VAL A 20 0.20 -2.24 4.64
CA VAL A 20 -0.84 -3.17 4.18
C VAL A 20 -0.18 -4.51 3.86
N ALA A 21 -0.27 -5.43 4.81
CA ALA A 21 0.28 -6.77 4.71
C ALA A 21 -0.70 -7.80 4.10
N GLY A 22 -1.97 -7.42 3.91
CA GLY A 22 -2.96 -8.28 3.24
C GLY A 22 -4.22 -7.55 2.80
N GLY A 23 -4.90 -8.08 1.79
CA GLY A 23 -6.15 -7.54 1.23
C GLY A 23 -5.96 -6.49 0.12
N GLY A 24 -4.71 -6.13 -0.21
CA GLY A 24 -4.36 -5.29 -1.36
C GLY A 24 -4.68 -5.96 -2.71
N PRO A 25 -4.74 -5.19 -3.81
CA PRO A 25 -4.95 -5.74 -5.13
C PRO A 25 -3.72 -6.54 -5.57
N LEU A 26 -3.92 -7.61 -6.34
CA LEU A 26 -2.81 -8.32 -6.98
C LEU A 26 -2.47 -7.61 -8.29
N LEU A 27 -1.30 -6.98 -8.33
CA LEU A 27 -0.78 -6.31 -9.52
C LEU A 27 0.14 -7.22 -10.32
N PRO A 28 0.31 -6.99 -11.63
CA PRO A 28 1.24 -7.74 -12.45
C PRO A 28 2.67 -7.76 -11.88
N HIS A 29 3.44 -8.80 -12.23
CA HIS A 29 4.88 -8.82 -11.99
C HIS A 29 5.55 -7.83 -12.94
N ALA A 30 5.82 -6.63 -12.43
CA ALA A 30 6.30 -5.48 -13.17
C ALA A 30 7.13 -4.58 -12.25
N PRO A 31 7.98 -3.70 -12.80
CA PRO A 31 8.69 -2.68 -12.02
C PRO A 31 7.73 -1.86 -11.15
N ILE A 32 8.19 -1.40 -9.97
CA ILE A 32 7.33 -0.71 -8.99
C ILE A 32 6.68 0.56 -9.55
N ALA A 33 7.36 1.26 -10.48
CA ALA A 33 6.82 2.43 -11.16
C ALA A 33 5.57 2.07 -11.99
N GLU A 34 5.61 0.97 -12.73
CA GLU A 34 4.45 0.51 -13.52
C GLU A 34 3.31 0.04 -12.62
N ARG A 35 3.62 -0.71 -11.55
CA ARG A 35 2.63 -1.08 -10.52
C ARG A 35 1.97 0.15 -9.89
N ARG A 36 2.74 1.21 -9.62
CA ARG A 36 2.20 2.46 -9.10
C ARG A 36 1.19 3.09 -10.07
N GLU A 37 1.51 3.17 -11.36
CA GLU A 37 0.58 3.71 -12.36
C GLU A 37 -0.70 2.88 -12.47
N LEU A 38 -0.59 1.54 -12.48
CA LEU A 38 -1.75 0.65 -12.45
C LEU A 38 -2.60 0.83 -11.19
N PHE A 39 -1.95 0.93 -10.03
CA PHE A 39 -2.63 1.16 -8.77
C PHE A 39 -3.38 2.50 -8.76
N MET A 40 -2.74 3.58 -9.22
CA MET A 40 -3.37 4.90 -9.29
C MET A 40 -4.54 4.92 -10.28
N ARG A 41 -4.42 4.23 -11.41
CA ARG A 41 -5.48 4.16 -12.42
C ARG A 41 -6.71 3.38 -11.94
N ASP A 42 -6.49 2.19 -11.37
CA ASP A 42 -7.56 1.20 -11.16
C ASP A 42 -7.96 1.03 -9.70
N HIS A 43 -7.13 1.48 -8.75
CA HIS A 43 -7.23 1.13 -7.34
C HIS A 43 -7.02 2.30 -6.36
N ASP A 44 -6.98 3.55 -6.83
CA ASP A 44 -6.73 4.73 -5.97
C ASP A 44 -7.73 4.87 -4.82
N TRP A 45 -8.94 4.32 -4.98
CA TRP A 45 -9.94 4.25 -3.91
C TRP A 45 -9.42 3.55 -2.65
N ILE A 46 -8.45 2.63 -2.76
CA ILE A 46 -7.80 1.96 -1.63
C ILE A 46 -6.95 2.96 -0.85
N ARG A 47 -6.13 3.75 -1.55
CA ARG A 47 -5.31 4.80 -0.91
C ARG A 47 -6.21 5.80 -0.20
N GLN A 48 -7.26 6.28 -0.86
CA GLN A 48 -8.21 7.21 -0.24
C GLN A 48 -8.87 6.58 1.00
N ALA A 49 -9.34 5.33 0.91
CA ALA A 49 -10.03 4.66 2.00
C ALA A 49 -9.15 4.36 3.21
N LEU A 50 -7.84 4.15 3.01
CA LEU A 50 -6.90 3.74 4.07
C LEU A 50 -6.09 4.90 4.64
N MET A 51 -5.81 5.94 3.85
CA MET A 51 -4.95 7.07 4.25
C MET A 51 -5.75 8.28 4.72
N PHE A 52 -6.95 8.51 4.18
CA PHE A 52 -7.78 9.66 4.58
C PHE A 52 -8.71 9.32 5.74
N GLU A 53 -9.26 10.36 6.34
CA GLU A 53 -10.30 10.21 7.36
C GLU A 53 -11.49 9.40 6.82
N PRO A 54 -12.10 8.53 7.64
CA PRO A 54 -11.92 8.39 9.09
C PRO A 54 -10.86 7.35 9.51
N ARG A 55 -10.14 6.71 8.56
CA ARG A 55 -9.23 5.59 8.88
C ARG A 55 -7.77 6.01 9.00
N GLY A 56 -7.41 7.10 8.35
CA GLY A 56 -6.12 7.76 8.49
C GLY A 56 -6.33 9.24 8.80
N HIS A 57 -5.37 10.06 8.38
CA HIS A 57 -5.31 11.50 8.58
C HIS A 57 -4.24 12.07 7.63
N ASP A 58 -4.11 13.40 7.54
CA ASP A 58 -3.28 14.09 6.53
C ASP A 58 -1.79 13.72 6.54
N ILE A 59 -1.28 13.17 7.64
CA ILE A 59 0.13 12.79 7.81
C ILE A 59 0.33 11.28 7.64
N MET A 60 -0.74 10.49 7.48
CA MET A 60 -0.65 9.05 7.31
C MET A 60 0.10 8.71 6.03
N SER A 61 1.26 8.05 6.18
CA SER A 61 1.95 7.41 5.07
C SER A 61 1.62 5.93 5.02
N GLY A 62 1.78 5.29 3.86
CA GLY A 62 1.44 3.88 3.72
C GLY A 62 2.33 3.15 2.72
N ALA A 63 2.43 1.84 2.92
CA ALA A 63 3.14 0.91 2.06
C ALA A 63 2.28 -0.33 1.80
N ILE A 64 2.42 -0.93 0.62
CA ILE A 64 1.80 -2.21 0.25
C ILE A 64 2.93 -3.11 -0.25
N ILE A 65 3.06 -4.31 0.31
CA ILE A 65 4.13 -5.25 -0.06
C ILE A 65 3.71 -6.06 -1.28
N TYR A 66 4.64 -6.21 -2.22
CA TYR A 66 4.56 -7.13 -3.35
C TYR A 66 5.82 -8.00 -3.45
N PRO A 67 5.75 -9.12 -4.19
CA PRO A 67 6.96 -9.82 -4.62
C PRO A 67 7.88 -8.88 -5.40
N ALA A 68 9.19 -9.00 -5.15
CA ALA A 68 10.20 -8.24 -5.85
C ALA A 68 10.14 -8.48 -7.37
N TYR A 69 10.35 -7.42 -8.15
CA TYR A 69 10.54 -7.53 -9.59
C TYR A 69 11.97 -7.97 -9.93
N ARG A 70 12.95 -7.44 -9.19
CA ARG A 70 14.37 -7.79 -9.33
C ARG A 70 14.71 -8.97 -8.44
N GLU A 71 15.57 -9.85 -8.93
CA GLU A 71 16.00 -11.05 -8.21
C GLU A 71 16.92 -10.76 -7.02
N ASP A 72 17.54 -9.56 -6.97
CA ASP A 72 18.45 -9.13 -5.91
C ASP A 72 17.75 -8.38 -4.75
N CYS A 73 16.42 -8.43 -4.70
CA CYS A 73 15.61 -7.75 -3.69
C CYS A 73 14.69 -8.76 -2.97
N ASP A 74 14.50 -8.61 -1.67
CA ASP A 74 13.62 -9.52 -0.90
C ASP A 74 12.13 -9.31 -1.22
N PHE A 75 11.71 -8.06 -1.38
CA PHE A 75 10.33 -7.64 -1.70
C PHE A 75 10.32 -6.23 -2.33
N ALA A 76 9.15 -5.80 -2.79
CA ALA A 76 8.91 -4.47 -3.35
C ALA A 76 7.73 -3.77 -2.69
#